data_AF-A0A523S611-F1
#
_entry.id   AF-A0A523S611-F1
#
_cell.length_a   1.000
_cell.length_b   1.000
_cell.length_c   1.000
_cell.angle_alpha   90.00
_cell.angle_beta   90.00
_cell.angle_gamma   90.00
#
_symmetry.space_group_name_H-M   'P 1'
#
loop_
_entity.id
_entity.type
_entity.pdbx_description
1 polymer ?
#
loop_
_entity_poly.entity_id
_entity_poly.type
_entity_poly.pdbx_seq_one_letter_code
_entity_poly.pdbx_strand_id
1 'polypeptide(L)'
;MDRVRNFLEFLKRDPGYSSRIVHVEEIPHRKAEFRDPKLPFPSPINSYLSSQGIPNLYSHQVEAIEAVREGKNVIVTAATGSGKSLIYNLSVWEKVLKDPETRALYIFPTKAL
;
A
#
# COMPACT_ATOMS: atom_id res chain seq x y z
N MET A 1 19.72 -15.09 16.14
CA MET A 1 20.27 -13.73 16.12
C MET A 1 19.99 -13.11 14.76
N ASP A 2 19.53 -11.87 14.77
CA ASP A 2 19.05 -11.15 13.58
C ASP A 2 20.22 -10.78 12.66
N ARG A 3 20.40 -11.50 11.54
CA ARG A 3 21.55 -11.35 10.63
C ARG A 3 21.71 -9.92 10.14
N VAL A 4 20.61 -9.22 9.94
CA VAL A 4 20.59 -7.81 9.51
C VAL A 4 21.19 -6.93 10.60
N ARG A 5 20.76 -7.10 11.85
CA ARG A 5 21.28 -6.30 12.97
C ARG A 5 22.78 -6.54 13.18
N ASN A 6 23.24 -7.78 13.07
CA ASN A 6 24.66 -8.11 13.16
C ASN A 6 25.46 -7.47 12.02
N PHE A 7 24.91 -7.42 10.81
CA PHE A 7 25.55 -6.75 9.68
C PHE A 7 25.63 -5.23 9.86
N LEU A 8 24.56 -4.61 10.35
CA LEU A 8 24.57 -3.18 10.67
C LEU A 8 25.62 -2.85 11.75
N GLU A 9 25.73 -3.68 12.78
CA GLU A 9 26.75 -3.51 13.82
C GLU A 9 28.18 -3.72 13.28
N PHE A 10 28.38 -4.64 12.35
CA PHE A 10 29.65 -4.79 11.63
C PHE A 10 30.03 -3.50 10.88
N LEU A 11 29.10 -2.94 10.09
CA LEU A 11 29.36 -1.71 9.33
C LEU A 11 29.71 -0.52 10.23
N LYS A 12 29.11 -0.44 11.41
CA LYS A 12 29.41 0.61 12.40
C LYS A 12 30.78 0.46 13.06
N ARG A 13 31.33 -0.75 13.11
CA ARG A 13 32.61 -1.06 13.81
C ARG A 13 33.80 -1.17 12.85
N ASP A 14 33.57 -1.59 11.62
CA ASP A 14 34.63 -1.75 10.63
C ASP A 14 35.26 -0.38 10.28
N PRO A 15 36.58 -0.18 10.48
CA PRO A 15 37.24 1.10 10.24
C PRO A 15 37.09 1.64 8.81
N GLY A 16 36.91 0.76 7.82
CA GLY A 16 36.71 1.13 6.42
C GLY A 16 35.36 1.81 6.16
N TYR A 17 34.36 1.52 6.99
CA TYR A 17 33.02 2.11 6.90
C TYR A 17 32.77 3.15 7.99
N SER A 18 33.12 2.86 9.24
CA SER A 18 32.81 3.71 10.40
C SER A 18 33.38 5.12 10.30
N SER A 19 34.58 5.27 9.71
CA SER A 19 35.21 6.56 9.43
C SER A 19 34.47 7.43 8.40
N ARG A 20 33.51 6.86 7.67
CA ARG A 20 32.74 7.52 6.59
C ARG A 20 31.25 7.70 6.94
N ILE A 21 30.79 7.16 8.07
CA ILE A 21 29.42 7.32 8.54
C ILE A 21 29.33 8.63 9.33
N VAL A 22 28.65 9.63 8.76
CA VAL A 22 28.43 10.94 9.40
C VAL A 22 27.16 11.01 10.24
N HIS A 23 26.18 10.14 9.96
CA HIS A 23 24.89 10.13 10.62
C HIS A 23 24.27 8.74 10.58
N VAL A 24 23.57 8.37 11.65
CA VAL A 24 22.73 7.17 11.73
C VAL A 24 21.41 7.58 12.35
N GLU A 25 20.33 7.35 11.61
CA GLU A 25 18.97 7.57 12.07
C GLU A 25 18.24 6.23 12.17
N GLU A 26 17.57 5.98 13.29
CA GLU A 26 16.66 4.85 13.43
C GLU A 26 15.23 5.35 13.29
N ILE A 27 14.59 4.97 12.19
CA ILE A 27 13.17 5.25 11.98
C ILE A 27 12.37 4.16 12.69
N PRO A 28 11.51 4.51 13.67
CA PRO A 28 10.77 3.52 14.43
C PRO A 28 9.80 2.74 13.55
N HIS A 29 9.60 1.47 13.86
CA HIS A 29 8.57 0.66 13.19
C HIS A 29 7.17 1.25 13.45
N ARG A 30 6.30 1.18 12.43
CA ARG A 30 4.91 1.57 12.55
C ARG A 30 4.03 0.32 12.50
N LYS A 31 3.12 0.18 13.46
CA LYS A 31 2.12 -0.89 13.43
C LYS A 31 1.12 -0.65 12.30
N ALA A 32 0.64 -1.73 11.70
CA ALA A 32 -0.43 -1.68 10.73
C ALA A 32 -1.74 -1.23 11.41
N GLU A 33 -2.44 -0.31 10.77
CA GLU A 33 -3.80 0.10 11.13
C GLU A 33 -4.75 -0.43 10.07
N PHE A 34 -5.73 -1.21 10.48
CA PHE A 34 -6.74 -1.80 9.61
C PHE A 34 -8.11 -1.18 9.87
N ARG A 35 -8.98 -1.22 8.86
CA ARG A 35 -10.36 -0.77 8.95
C ARG A 35 -11.24 -1.63 8.05
N ASP A 36 -12.48 -1.83 8.45
CA ASP A 36 -13.49 -2.47 7.61
C ASP A 36 -14.17 -1.43 6.68
N PRO A 37 -14.42 -1.76 5.41
CA PRO A 37 -15.25 -0.95 4.52
C PRO A 37 -16.66 -0.74 5.11
N LYS A 38 -17.26 0.43 4.89
CA LYS A 38 -18.63 0.72 5.36
C LYS A 38 -19.65 -0.18 4.68
N LEU A 39 -19.41 -0.46 3.39
CA LEU A 39 -20.20 -1.38 2.58
C LEU A 39 -19.31 -2.55 2.13
N PRO A 40 -19.82 -3.80 2.22
CA PRO A 40 -19.08 -4.96 1.77
C PRO A 40 -18.80 -4.85 0.26
N PHE A 41 -17.65 -5.35 -0.18
CA PHE A 41 -17.40 -5.47 -1.60
C PHE A 41 -18.25 -6.60 -2.22
N PRO A 42 -18.54 -6.52 -3.53
CA PRO A 42 -19.10 -7.65 -4.27
C PRO A 42 -18.29 -8.95 -4.12
N SER A 43 -18.98 -10.09 -4.19
CA SER A 43 -18.38 -11.42 -4.02
C SER A 43 -17.08 -11.65 -4.84
N PRO A 44 -17.01 -11.28 -6.14
CA PRO A 44 -15.78 -11.46 -6.91
C PRO A 44 -14.56 -10.73 -6.33
N ILE A 45 -14.77 -9.53 -5.76
CA ILE A 45 -13.70 -8.76 -5.12
C ILE A 45 -13.27 -9.41 -3.80
N ASN A 46 -14.21 -9.86 -2.97
CA ASN A 46 -13.87 -10.55 -1.72
C ASN A 46 -13.10 -11.85 -1.99
N SER A 47 -13.51 -12.62 -2.99
CA SER A 47 -12.80 -13.84 -3.41
C SER A 47 -11.38 -13.53 -3.88
N TYR A 48 -11.18 -12.46 -4.66
CA TYR A 48 -9.85 -12.02 -5.06
C TYR A 48 -8.99 -11.62 -3.85
N LEU A 49 -9.51 -10.80 -2.94
CA LEU A 49 -8.77 -10.38 -1.74
C LEU A 49 -8.34 -11.60 -0.91
N SER A 50 -9.23 -12.56 -0.72
CA SER A 50 -8.92 -13.81 -0.03
C SER A 50 -7.85 -14.62 -0.76
N SER A 51 -7.92 -14.74 -2.10
CA SER A 51 -6.96 -15.51 -2.88
C SER A 51 -5.57 -14.86 -2.91
N GLN A 52 -5.50 -13.55 -2.73
CA GLN A 52 -4.24 -12.80 -2.60
C GLN A 52 -3.69 -12.78 -1.16
N GLY A 53 -4.36 -13.43 -0.21
CA GLY A 53 -3.95 -13.41 1.19
C GLY A 53 -4.08 -12.02 1.83
N ILE A 54 -5.08 -11.24 1.42
CA ILE A 54 -5.38 -9.90 1.95
C ILE A 54 -6.63 -10.00 2.83
N PRO A 55 -6.50 -10.41 4.10
CA PRO A 55 -7.65 -10.62 4.99
C PRO A 55 -8.26 -9.30 5.48
N ASN A 56 -7.48 -8.22 5.50
CA ASN A 56 -7.90 -6.90 5.98
C ASN A 56 -7.32 -5.80 5.09
N LEU A 57 -8.05 -4.70 4.94
CA LEU A 57 -7.55 -3.50 4.28
C LEU A 57 -6.96 -2.52 5.29
N TYR A 58 -5.91 -1.83 4.89
CA TYR A 58 -5.35 -0.76 5.70
C TYR A 58 -6.33 0.41 5.81
N SER A 59 -6.24 1.15 6.92
CA SER A 59 -7.12 2.30 7.21
C SER A 59 -7.13 3.32 6.07
N HIS A 60 -5.97 3.66 5.50
CA HIS A 60 -5.85 4.59 4.37
C HIS A 60 -6.47 4.07 3.08
N GLN A 61 -6.49 2.75 2.87
CA GLN A 61 -7.12 2.16 1.69
C GLN A 61 -8.64 2.29 1.78
N VAL A 62 -9.21 1.96 2.95
CA VAL A 62 -10.65 2.10 3.17
C VAL A 62 -11.08 3.55 3.09
N GLU A 63 -10.36 4.47 3.74
CA GLU A 63 -10.69 5.90 3.70
C GLU A 63 -10.72 6.46 2.26
N ALA A 64 -9.73 6.10 1.45
CA ALA A 64 -9.68 6.52 0.06
C ALA A 64 -10.81 5.91 -0.78
N ILE A 65 -11.09 4.60 -0.63
CA ILE A 65 -12.16 3.92 -1.37
C ILE A 65 -13.53 4.50 -1.02
N GLU A 66 -13.80 4.76 0.27
CA GLU A 66 -15.05 5.37 0.72
C GLU A 66 -15.22 6.80 0.16
N ALA A 67 -14.16 7.61 0.16
CA ALA A 67 -14.20 8.93 -0.47
C ALA A 67 -14.49 8.85 -1.99
N VAL A 68 -13.92 7.86 -2.69
CA VAL A 68 -14.24 7.62 -4.11
C VAL A 68 -15.69 7.16 -4.30
N ARG A 69 -16.22 6.30 -3.42
CA ARG A 69 -17.65 5.90 -3.43
C ARG A 69 -18.59 7.10 -3.26
N GLU A 70 -18.16 8.09 -2.49
CA GLU A 70 -18.86 9.38 -2.30
C GLU A 70 -18.68 10.35 -3.49
N GLY A 71 -18.00 9.94 -4.57
CA GLY A 71 -17.80 10.75 -5.77
C GLY A 71 -16.71 11.83 -5.63
N LYS A 72 -15.83 11.73 -4.63
CA LYS A 72 -14.76 12.71 -4.39
C LYS A 72 -13.51 12.39 -5.22
N ASN A 73 -12.77 13.43 -5.58
CA ASN A 73 -11.40 13.31 -6.08
C ASN A 73 -10.44 13.10 -4.90
N VAL A 74 -9.56 12.11 -5.00
CA VAL A 74 -8.69 11.70 -3.88
C VAL A 74 -7.22 11.72 -4.29
N ILE A 75 -6.38 12.32 -3.44
CA ILE A 75 -4.92 12.20 -3.50
C ILE A 75 -4.47 11.32 -2.34
N VAL A 76 -3.71 10.26 -2.62
CA VAL A 76 -3.18 9.35 -1.60
C VAL A 76 -1.68 9.53 -1.46
N THR A 77 -1.24 10.14 -0.36
CA THR A 77 0.17 10.30 -0.01
C THR A 77 0.63 9.16 0.88
N ALA A 78 1.01 8.03 0.28
CA ALA A 78 1.50 6.86 1.03
C ALA A 78 2.81 6.32 0.45
N ALA A 79 3.65 5.73 1.30
CA ALA A 79 4.97 5.20 0.93
C ALA A 79 4.88 4.09 -0.14
N THR A 80 5.97 3.85 -0.87
CA THR A 80 6.05 2.71 -1.80
C THR A 80 5.83 1.39 -1.04
N GLY A 81 5.11 0.45 -1.65
CA GLY A 81 4.73 -0.81 -0.99
C GLY A 81 3.49 -0.73 -0.09
N SER A 82 2.90 0.45 0.13
CA SER A 82 1.72 0.61 1.01
C SER A 82 0.38 0.15 0.41
N GLY A 83 0.39 -0.52 -0.74
CA GLY A 83 -0.83 -1.01 -1.40
C GLY A 83 -1.71 0.07 -2.05
N LYS A 84 -1.13 1.20 -2.51
CA LYS A 84 -1.89 2.25 -3.24
C LYS A 84 -2.59 1.72 -4.49
N SER A 85 -1.97 0.77 -5.18
CA SER A 85 -2.56 0.17 -6.40
C SER A 85 -3.88 -0.54 -6.14
N LEU A 86 -4.02 -1.12 -4.95
CA LEU A 86 -5.27 -1.77 -4.56
C LEU A 86 -6.42 -0.76 -4.45
N ILE A 87 -6.15 0.48 -4.03
CA ILE A 87 -7.19 1.52 -3.87
C ILE A 87 -7.88 1.79 -5.21
N TYR A 88 -7.13 2.20 -6.23
CA TYR A 88 -7.73 2.53 -7.52
C TYR A 88 -8.29 1.29 -8.23
N ASN A 89 -7.68 0.12 -8.08
CA ASN A 89 -8.18 -1.12 -8.69
C ASN A 89 -9.51 -1.55 -8.08
N LEU A 90 -9.62 -1.60 -6.75
CA LEU A 90 -10.87 -1.97 -6.09
C LEU A 90 -12.00 -0.99 -6.43
N SER A 91 -11.71 0.32 -6.45
CA SER A 91 -12.70 1.33 -6.83
C SER A 91 -13.20 1.16 -8.27
N VAL A 92 -12.30 0.89 -9.22
CA VAL A 92 -12.66 0.68 -10.63
C VAL A 92 -13.42 -0.64 -10.81
N TRP A 93 -12.93 -1.73 -10.24
CA TRP A 93 -13.58 -3.05 -10.35
C TRP A 93 -14.98 -3.03 -9.74
N GLU A 94 -15.16 -2.38 -8.59
CA GLU A 94 -16.47 -2.26 -7.97
C GLU A 94 -17.46 -1.52 -8.88
N LYS A 95 -17.00 -0.49 -9.60
CA LYS A 95 -17.83 0.25 -10.55
C LYS A 95 -18.15 -0.57 -11.80
N VAL A 96 -17.16 -1.26 -12.37
CA VAL A 96 -17.32 -2.15 -13.54
C VAL A 96 -18.28 -3.30 -13.25
N LEU A 97 -18.23 -3.87 -12.04
CA LEU A 97 -19.15 -4.94 -11.63
C LEU A 97 -20.60 -4.46 -11.48
N LYS A 98 -20.82 -3.17 -11.21
CA LYS A 98 -22.16 -2.56 -11.15
C LYS A 98 -22.66 -2.13 -12.54
N ASP A 99 -21.76 -1.68 -13.39
CA ASP A 99 -22.05 -1.21 -14.75
C ASP A 99 -20.93 -1.65 -15.71
N PRO A 100 -21.16 -2.70 -16.52
CA PRO A 100 -20.19 -3.22 -17.49
C PRO A 100 -19.75 -2.21 -18.57
N GLU A 101 -20.50 -1.14 -18.80
CA GLU A 101 -20.11 -0.08 -19.73
C GLU A 101 -19.13 0.94 -19.12
N THR A 102 -18.82 0.80 -17.83
CA THR A 102 -17.80 1.60 -17.16
C THR A 102 -16.44 1.48 -17.88
N ARG A 103 -15.75 2.61 -18.04
CA ARG A 103 -14.37 2.69 -18.51
C ARG A 103 -13.54 3.48 -17.50
N ALA A 104 -12.25 3.18 -17.43
CA ALA A 104 -11.30 3.91 -16.59
C ALA A 104 -10.00 4.16 -17.37
N LEU A 105 -9.40 5.33 -17.17
CA LEU A 105 -8.11 5.71 -17.76
C LEU A 105 -7.05 5.71 -16.66
N TYR A 106 -5.98 4.95 -16.88
CA TYR A 106 -4.85 4.87 -15.96
C TYR A 106 -3.68 5.58 -16.63
N ILE A 107 -3.12 6.57 -15.94
CA ILE A 107 -2.01 7.38 -16.44
C ILE A 107 -0.81 7.15 -15.52
N PHE A 108 0.26 6.63 -16.10
CA PHE A 108 1.52 6.38 -15.40
C PHE A 108 2.66 7.19 -16.06
N PRO A 109 3.70 7.56 -15.30
CA PRO A 109 4.80 8.37 -15.82
C PRO A 109 5.70 7.60 -16.80
N THR A 110 5.65 6.26 -16.79
CA THR A 110 6.45 5.41 -17.67
C THR A 110 5.62 4.26 -18.22
N LYS A 111 6.07 3.70 -19.36
CA LYS A 111 5.39 2.58 -20.05
C LYS A 111 5.52 1.23 -19.36
N ALA A 112 6.49 1.08 -18.46
CA ALA A 112 6.78 -0.18 -17.78
C ALA A 112 5.94 -0.40 -16.51
N LEU A 113 5.16 0.61 -16.11
CA LEU A 113 4.30 0.62 -14.93
C LEU A 113 2.85 0.31 -15.28
#